data_AF-A0A9Q0LDL6-F1
#
_entry.id   AF-A0A9Q0LDL6-F1
#
_cell.length_a   1.000
_cell.length_b   1.000
_cell.length_c   1.000
_cell.angle_alpha   90.00
_cell.angle_beta   90.00
_cell.angle_gamma   90.00
#
_symmetry.space_group_name_H-M   'P 1'
#
loop_
_entity.id
_entity.type
_entity.pdbx_description
1 polymer ?
#
loop_
_entity_poly.entity_id
_entity_poly.type
_entity_poly.pdbx_seq_one_letter_code
_entity_poly.pdbx_strand_id
1 'polypeptide(L)'
;MTTQEPENIRKIRESAHINALKMVIEKLFDKLNRGTVMEKHAKSGKPQLRLFKFSDDRKQILSSEVTKGGKEKDIFQLEVKIDDIKQVLPAKSYPSFKPSKKIDEEKMNISFCIIRKDDSVNLYVSPNKADFATWLDFLRFLLNEEVGESETLKEIKEIEDIDVAIELMERSKRPPPIPDPPKNLNFVLSNSEMEK
;
A
#
# COMPACT_ATOMS: atom_id res chain seq x y z
N MET A 1 -21.75 -27.86 -11.29
CA MET A 1 -22.70 -26.92 -10.68
C MET A 1 -21.87 -25.95 -9.87
N THR A 2 -21.70 -24.72 -10.36
CA THR A 2 -20.91 -23.70 -9.67
C THR A 2 -21.74 -23.20 -8.50
N THR A 3 -21.38 -23.59 -7.27
CA THR A 3 -22.07 -23.13 -6.07
C THR A 3 -21.82 -21.63 -5.94
N GLN A 4 -22.82 -20.83 -6.29
CA GLN A 4 -22.77 -19.38 -6.22
C GLN A 4 -22.71 -18.99 -4.74
N GLU A 5 -21.66 -18.27 -4.33
CA GLU A 5 -21.50 -17.77 -2.97
C GLU A 5 -22.72 -16.89 -2.63
N PRO A 6 -23.39 -17.09 -1.47
CA PRO A 6 -24.59 -16.34 -1.15
C PRO A 6 -24.30 -14.83 -1.08
N GLU A 7 -25.19 -14.00 -1.64
CA GLU A 7 -24.97 -12.55 -1.82
C GLU A 7 -24.51 -11.83 -0.54
N ASN A 8 -24.99 -12.28 0.62
CA ASN A 8 -24.61 -11.71 1.91
C ASN A 8 -23.12 -11.92 2.23
N ILE A 9 -22.54 -13.06 1.88
CA ILE A 9 -21.11 -13.34 2.08
C ILE A 9 -20.29 -12.55 1.07
N ARG A 10 -20.76 -12.45 -0.18
CA ARG A 10 -20.11 -11.63 -1.21
C ARG A 10 -19.96 -10.17 -0.78
N LYS A 11 -21.02 -9.56 -0.23
CA LYS A 11 -20.98 -8.17 0.27
C LYS A 11 -19.98 -7.99 1.43
N ILE A 12 -19.92 -8.96 2.35
CA ILE A 12 -18.93 -8.94 3.45
C ILE A 12 -17.52 -8.97 2.86
N ARG A 13 -17.27 -9.86 1.91
CA ARG A 13 -15.98 -10.01 1.25
C ARG A 13 -15.57 -8.75 0.49
N GLU A 14 -16.48 -8.14 -0.27
CA GLU A 14 -16.22 -6.87 -0.98
C GLU A 14 -15.86 -5.74 0.01
N SER A 15 -16.56 -5.63 1.14
CA SER A 15 -16.24 -4.64 2.17
C SER A 15 -14.90 -4.92 2.86
N ALA A 16 -14.63 -6.18 3.20
CA ALA A 16 -13.37 -6.61 3.81
C ALA A 16 -12.19 -6.33 2.88
N HIS A 17 -12.35 -6.60 1.59
CA HIS A 17 -11.34 -6.33 0.57
C HIS A 17 -10.98 -4.84 0.48
N ILE A 18 -11.99 -3.95 0.48
CA ILE A 18 -11.77 -2.49 0.46
C ILE A 18 -11.02 -2.03 1.72
N ASN A 19 -11.39 -2.58 2.89
CA ASN A 19 -10.73 -2.25 4.15
C ASN A 19 -9.27 -2.72 4.16
N ALA A 20 -9.03 -3.97 3.74
CA ALA A 20 -7.70 -4.55 3.63
C ALA A 20 -6.81 -3.73 2.68
N LEU A 21 -7.32 -3.37 1.50
CA LEU A 21 -6.62 -2.49 0.57
C LEU A 21 -6.27 -1.15 1.22
N LYS A 22 -7.23 -0.49 1.85
CA LYS A 22 -7.00 0.80 2.53
C LYS A 22 -5.89 0.67 3.57
N MET A 23 -5.95 -0.34 4.44
CA MET A 23 -4.96 -0.54 5.50
C MET A 23 -3.55 -0.79 4.94
N VAL A 24 -3.43 -1.68 3.96
CA VAL A 24 -2.14 -2.01 3.35
C VAL A 24 -1.56 -0.80 2.62
N ILE A 25 -2.38 -0.07 1.85
CA ILE A 25 -1.92 1.13 1.13
C ILE A 25 -1.48 2.24 2.09
N GLU A 26 -2.18 2.47 3.19
CA GLU A 26 -1.75 3.45 4.22
C GLU A 26 -0.40 3.04 4.83
N LYS A 27 -0.23 1.76 5.16
CA LYS A 27 1.04 1.21 5.67
C LYS A 27 2.19 1.40 4.67
N LEU A 28 1.95 1.14 3.39
CA LEU A 28 2.94 1.37 2.33
C LEU A 28 3.28 2.87 2.22
N PHE A 29 2.25 3.73 2.22
CA PHE A 29 2.45 5.18 2.17
C PHE A 29 3.29 5.69 3.34
N ASP A 30 3.01 5.28 4.57
CA ASP A 30 3.78 5.68 5.76
C ASP A 30 5.25 5.32 5.62
N LYS A 31 5.55 4.14 5.05
CA LYS A 31 6.91 3.73 4.77
C LYS A 31 7.57 4.61 3.71
N LEU A 32 6.84 4.94 2.65
CA LEU A 32 7.35 5.75 1.54
C LEU A 32 7.47 7.24 1.87
N ASN A 33 6.65 7.76 2.79
CA ASN A 33 6.74 9.14 3.27
C ASN A 33 7.95 9.34 4.20
N ARG A 34 8.33 8.32 4.98
CA ARG A 34 9.61 8.31 5.72
C ARG A 34 10.82 8.38 4.80
N GLY A 35 10.68 7.89 3.58
CA GLY A 35 11.68 7.96 2.53
C GLY A 35 12.49 6.67 2.34
N THR A 36 13.11 6.56 1.17
CA THR A 36 13.92 5.42 0.75
C THR A 36 15.10 5.92 -0.07
N VAL A 37 16.31 5.52 0.32
CA VAL A 37 17.51 5.82 -0.46
C VAL A 37 17.60 4.84 -1.64
N MET A 38 17.63 5.37 -2.86
CA MET A 38 17.67 4.58 -4.10
C MET A 38 18.68 5.17 -5.09
N GLU A 39 19.17 4.34 -6.01
CA GLU A 39 19.95 4.83 -7.15
C GLU A 39 19.00 5.20 -8.29
N LYS A 40 19.08 6.43 -8.78
CA LYS A 40 18.43 6.87 -10.01
C LYS A 40 19.38 6.79 -11.19
N HIS A 41 18.93 6.15 -12.26
CA HIS A 41 19.64 6.01 -13.53
C HIS A 41 18.80 6.65 -14.63
N ALA A 42 19.24 7.81 -15.12
CA ALA A 42 18.66 8.44 -16.31
C ALA A 42 19.24 7.80 -17.58
N LYS A 43 18.58 8.02 -18.73
CA LYS A 43 19.03 7.54 -20.05
C LYS A 43 20.47 7.97 -20.38
N SER A 44 20.84 9.18 -19.97
CA SER A 44 22.20 9.73 -20.10
C SER A 44 22.65 10.28 -18.75
N GLY A 45 23.83 9.85 -18.29
CA GLY A 45 24.42 10.33 -17.05
C GLY A 45 25.06 9.23 -16.19
N LYS A 46 25.59 9.65 -15.05
CA LYS A 46 26.06 8.74 -14.00
C LYS A 46 24.90 8.42 -13.05
N PRO A 47 24.87 7.22 -12.46
CA PRO A 47 23.91 6.88 -11.40
C PRO A 47 24.00 7.88 -10.25
N GLN A 48 22.86 8.23 -9.67
CA GLN A 48 22.78 9.18 -8.55
C GLN A 48 22.07 8.52 -7.37
N LEU A 49 22.78 8.38 -6.26
CA LEU A 49 22.18 7.95 -5.00
C LEU A 49 21.45 9.13 -4.36
N ARG A 50 20.15 8.99 -4.16
CA ARG A 50 19.28 10.04 -3.61
C ARG A 50 18.27 9.44 -2.64
N LEU A 51 17.80 10.24 -1.71
CA LEU A 51 16.66 9.91 -0.87
C LEU A 51 15.39 10.30 -1.63
N PHE A 52 14.46 9.37 -1.77
CA PHE A 52 13.15 9.61 -2.36
C PHE A 52 12.05 9.43 -1.33
N LYS A 53 11.05 10.31 -1.34
CA LYS A 53 9.85 10.14 -0.52
C LYS A 53 8.63 10.67 -1.26
N PHE A 54 7.44 10.31 -0.79
CA PHE A 54 6.22 10.97 -1.24
C PHE A 54 5.99 12.26 -0.47
N SER A 55 5.28 13.20 -1.09
CA SER A 55 4.66 14.33 -0.41
C SER A 55 3.49 13.86 0.45
N ASP A 56 3.15 14.62 1.50
CA ASP A 56 2.05 14.29 2.41
C ASP A 56 0.68 14.17 1.69
N ASP A 57 0.51 14.89 0.57
CA ASP A 57 -0.68 14.84 -0.27
C ASP A 57 -0.70 13.68 -1.27
N ARG A 58 0.36 12.86 -1.33
CA ARG A 58 0.55 11.72 -2.25
C ARG A 58 0.62 12.07 -3.73
N LYS A 59 0.75 13.36 -4.09
CA LYS A 59 0.74 13.81 -5.48
C LYS A 59 2.12 13.97 -6.10
N GLN A 60 3.17 13.89 -5.29
CA GLN A 60 4.53 14.15 -5.73
C GLN A 60 5.51 13.16 -5.12
N ILE A 61 6.48 12.75 -5.94
CA ILE A 61 7.72 12.15 -5.48
C ILE A 61 8.72 13.28 -5.34
N LEU A 62 9.34 13.35 -4.17
CA LEU A 62 10.37 14.31 -3.82
C LEU A 62 11.71 13.59 -3.73
N SER A 63 12.79 14.27 -4.11
CA SER A 63 14.14 13.76 -3.95
C SER A 63 15.05 14.72 -3.19
N SER A 64 15.98 14.17 -2.42
CA SER A 64 17.04 14.92 -1.75
C SER A 64 18.40 14.25 -2.00
N GLU A 65 19.46 15.07 -2.00
CA GLU A 65 20.83 14.57 -2.09
C GLU A 65 21.23 13.87 -0.79
N VAL A 66 21.85 12.71 -0.93
CA VAL A 66 22.48 12.01 0.19
C VAL A 66 23.94 12.44 0.26
N THR A 67 24.39 12.98 1.40
CA THR A 67 25.80 13.33 1.58
C THR A 67 26.67 12.07 1.70
N LYS A 68 27.98 12.19 1.43
CA LYS A 68 28.93 11.05 1.48
C LYS A 68 29.01 10.34 2.85
N GLY A 69 28.43 10.91 3.91
CA GLY A 69 28.32 10.30 5.24
C GLY A 69 26.95 9.68 5.54
N GLY A 70 26.08 9.51 4.54
CA GLY A 70 24.73 8.96 4.72
C GLY A 70 23.75 9.92 5.40
N LYS A 71 24.17 11.15 5.72
CA LYS A 71 23.26 12.18 6.24
C LYS A 71 22.45 12.78 5.09
N GLU A 72 21.15 12.69 5.22
CA GLU A 72 20.17 13.25 4.31
C GLU A 72 20.17 14.77 4.47
N LYS A 73 20.06 15.52 3.37
CA LYS A 73 19.75 16.95 3.45
C LYS A 73 18.24 17.10 3.63
N ASP A 74 17.79 17.93 4.58
CA ASP A 74 16.37 18.28 4.76
C ASP A 74 15.80 19.18 3.63
N ILE A 75 16.44 19.21 2.47
CA ILE A 75 16.03 20.01 1.32
C ILE A 75 15.55 19.05 0.24
N PHE A 76 14.23 18.95 0.12
CA PHE A 76 13.58 18.13 -0.89
C PHE A 76 13.23 18.95 -2.13
N GLN A 77 13.49 18.37 -3.30
CA GLN A 77 13.13 18.93 -4.61
C GLN A 77 12.10 18.04 -5.28
N LEU A 78 11.23 18.64 -6.09
CA LEU A 78 10.29 17.88 -6.91
C LEU A 78 11.04 16.97 -7.89
N GLU A 79 10.81 15.67 -7.81
CA GLU A 79 11.37 14.67 -8.72
C GLU A 79 10.37 14.37 -9.84
N VAL A 80 9.15 13.96 -9.49
CA VAL A 80 8.08 13.61 -10.42
C VAL A 80 6.72 13.90 -9.78
N LYS A 81 5.78 14.48 -10.53
CA LYS A 81 4.36 14.54 -10.14
C LYS A 81 3.68 13.24 -10.55
N ILE A 82 2.79 12.71 -9.72
CA ILE A 82 2.05 11.48 -10.04
C ILE A 82 1.22 11.66 -11.31
N ASP A 83 0.63 12.85 -11.50
CA ASP A 83 -0.10 13.20 -12.72
C ASP A 83 0.77 13.21 -13.99
N ASP A 84 2.10 13.31 -13.87
CA ASP A 84 3.02 13.26 -15.02
C ASP A 84 3.44 11.83 -15.36
N ILE A 85 3.12 10.85 -14.52
CA ILE A 85 3.45 9.44 -14.73
C ILE A 85 2.48 8.86 -15.75
N LYS A 86 3.03 8.17 -16.74
CA LYS A 86 2.27 7.42 -17.75
C LYS A 86 2.14 5.96 -17.36
N GLN A 87 3.20 5.36 -16.84
CA GLN A 87 3.22 3.95 -16.46
C GLN A 87 4.41 3.67 -15.52
N VAL A 88 4.27 2.67 -14.65
CA VAL A 88 5.38 2.10 -13.87
C VAL A 88 5.54 0.62 -14.18
N LEU A 89 6.78 0.20 -14.46
CA LEU A 89 7.08 -1.18 -14.82
C LEU A 89 8.28 -1.72 -14.05
N PRO A 90 8.31 -3.01 -13.70
CA PRO A 90 9.56 -3.68 -13.34
C PRO A 90 10.60 -3.48 -14.46
N ALA A 91 11.86 -3.22 -14.10
CA ALA A 91 12.89 -2.89 -15.07
C ALA A 91 13.10 -3.99 -16.11
N LYS A 92 13.03 -5.25 -15.68
CA LYS A 92 13.08 -6.45 -16.55
C LYS A 92 11.99 -6.50 -17.63
N SER A 93 10.86 -5.83 -17.40
CA SER A 93 9.72 -5.77 -18.33
C SER A 93 9.84 -4.62 -19.33
N TYR A 94 10.81 -3.71 -19.17
CA TYR A 94 11.02 -2.60 -20.09
C TYR A 94 12.02 -2.97 -21.21
N PRO A 95 11.63 -2.88 -22.51
CA PRO A 95 12.42 -3.42 -23.62
C PRO A 95 13.86 -2.90 -23.74
N SER A 96 14.11 -1.66 -23.33
CA SER A 96 15.43 -1.03 -23.44
C SER A 96 16.36 -1.29 -22.25
N PHE A 97 15.84 -1.77 -21.11
CA PHE A 97 16.67 -2.10 -19.95
C PHE A 97 16.95 -3.60 -19.95
N LYS A 98 17.99 -3.99 -20.71
CA LYS A 98 18.60 -5.31 -20.63
C LYS A 98 19.75 -5.30 -19.62
N PRO A 99 20.05 -6.44 -18.97
CA PRO A 99 21.28 -6.58 -18.19
C PRO A 99 22.46 -6.09 -19.03
N SER A 100 23.23 -5.17 -18.49
CA SER A 100 24.34 -4.53 -19.20
C SER A 100 25.52 -4.39 -18.24
N LYS A 101 26.69 -3.97 -18.73
CA LYS A 101 27.84 -3.70 -17.86
C LYS A 101 27.57 -2.69 -16.74
N LYS A 102 26.48 -1.91 -16.83
CA LYS A 102 26.11 -0.90 -15.82
C LYS A 102 25.15 -1.40 -14.75
N ILE A 103 24.37 -2.46 -15.03
CA ILE A 103 23.34 -3.00 -14.14
C ILE A 103 23.33 -4.52 -14.29
N ASP A 104 23.75 -5.20 -13.23
CA ASP A 104 23.69 -6.66 -13.14
C ASP A 104 22.25 -7.16 -12.97
N GLU A 105 22.09 -8.48 -13.04
CA GLU A 105 20.78 -9.13 -12.94
C GLU A 105 20.14 -8.96 -11.56
N GLU A 106 20.93 -8.92 -10.49
CA GLU A 106 20.41 -8.75 -9.12
C GLU A 106 19.82 -7.36 -8.93
N LYS A 107 20.54 -6.32 -9.33
CA LYS A 107 20.04 -4.93 -9.34
C LYS A 107 18.81 -4.80 -10.23
N MET A 108 18.79 -5.45 -11.40
CA MET A 108 17.63 -5.41 -12.30
C MET A 108 16.36 -5.96 -11.63
N ASN A 109 16.48 -6.99 -10.79
CA ASN A 109 15.36 -7.60 -10.07
C ASN A 109 14.78 -6.74 -8.95
N ILE A 110 15.52 -5.74 -8.47
CA ILE A 110 15.08 -4.77 -7.45
C ILE A 110 14.91 -3.37 -8.05
N SER A 111 14.70 -3.28 -9.36
CA SER A 111 14.56 -2.01 -10.07
C SER A 111 13.24 -1.89 -10.79
N PHE A 112 12.71 -0.66 -10.83
CA PHE A 112 11.53 -0.29 -11.61
C PHE A 112 11.79 0.96 -12.44
N CYS A 113 11.03 1.11 -13.52
CA CYS A 113 11.05 2.25 -14.42
C CYS A 113 9.80 3.09 -14.21
N ILE A 114 9.99 4.41 -14.09
CA ILE A 114 8.90 5.37 -14.23
C ILE A 114 8.97 5.95 -15.64
N ILE A 115 7.91 5.72 -16.40
CA ILE A 115 7.71 6.28 -17.74
C ILE A 115 6.81 7.50 -17.57
N ARG A 116 7.28 8.68 -17.96
CA ARG A 116 6.50 9.92 -17.90
C ARG A 116 5.70 10.14 -19.18
N LYS A 117 4.73 11.05 -19.13
CA LYS A 117 3.88 11.41 -20.28
C LYS A 117 4.64 12.02 -21.47
N ASP A 118 5.84 12.57 -21.23
CA ASP A 118 6.77 13.04 -22.26
C ASP A 118 7.68 11.92 -22.82
N ASP A 119 7.38 10.66 -22.50
CA ASP A 119 8.15 9.46 -22.83
C ASP A 119 9.59 9.45 -22.29
N SER A 120 9.92 10.36 -21.36
CA SER A 120 11.15 10.25 -20.59
C SER A 120 11.07 9.08 -19.61
N VAL A 121 12.18 8.36 -19.46
CA VAL A 121 12.25 7.16 -18.63
C VAL A 121 13.44 7.27 -17.69
N ASN A 122 13.16 7.09 -16.41
CA ASN A 122 14.16 6.93 -15.37
C ASN A 122 14.01 5.56 -14.73
N LEU A 123 15.15 4.94 -14.45
CA LEU A 123 15.22 3.69 -13.72
C LEU A 123 15.61 3.98 -12.27
N TYR A 124 14.93 3.33 -11.34
CA TYR A 124 15.16 3.44 -9.91
C TYR A 124 15.55 2.07 -9.37
N VAL A 125 16.72 1.97 -8.75
CA VAL A 125 17.23 0.76 -8.10
C VAL A 125 16.97 0.89 -6.62
N SER A 126 16.07 0.05 -6.11
CA SER A 126 15.75 -0.01 -4.69
C SER A 126 16.88 -0.69 -3.90
N PRO A 127 17.01 -0.43 -2.59
CA PRO A 127 18.07 -1.03 -1.78
C PRO A 127 17.86 -2.53 -1.52
N ASN A 128 16.61 -3.02 -1.62
CA ASN A 128 16.25 -4.43 -1.45
C ASN A 128 14.92 -4.74 -2.14
N LYS A 129 14.55 -6.03 -2.17
CA LYS A 129 13.30 -6.52 -2.79
C LYS A 129 12.03 -5.97 -2.12
N ALA A 130 12.04 -5.79 -0.79
CA ALA A 130 10.87 -5.31 -0.06
C ALA A 130 10.57 -3.84 -0.40
N ASP A 131 11.60 -3.01 -0.54
CA ASP A 131 11.45 -1.61 -0.96
C ASP A 131 11.05 -1.51 -2.42
N PHE A 132 11.63 -2.32 -3.30
CA PHE A 132 11.18 -2.45 -4.69
C PHE A 132 9.68 -2.74 -4.76
N ALA A 133 9.21 -3.74 -4.02
CA ALA A 133 7.81 -4.13 -4.00
C ALA A 133 6.91 -3.02 -3.46
N THR A 134 7.31 -2.40 -2.34
CA THR A 134 6.60 -1.26 -1.71
C THR A 134 6.40 -0.12 -2.72
N TRP A 135 7.46 0.30 -3.40
CA TRP A 135 7.41 1.40 -4.36
C TRP A 135 6.55 1.06 -5.59
N LEU A 136 6.76 -0.12 -6.17
CA LEU A 136 6.06 -0.54 -7.38
C LEU A 136 4.54 -0.66 -7.15
N ASP A 137 4.14 -1.32 -6.06
CA ASP A 137 2.73 -1.53 -5.74
C ASP A 137 2.01 -0.24 -5.40
N PHE A 138 2.63 0.63 -4.61
CA PHE A 138 2.02 1.91 -4.27
C PHE A 138 1.87 2.82 -5.50
N LEU A 139 2.86 2.84 -6.40
CA LEU A 139 2.77 3.59 -7.65
C LEU A 139 1.67 3.04 -8.57
N ARG A 140 1.56 1.70 -8.70
CA ARG A 140 0.48 1.06 -9.47
C ARG A 140 -0.89 1.40 -8.91
N PHE A 141 -1.05 1.32 -7.58
CA PHE A 141 -2.28 1.72 -6.92
C PHE A 141 -2.67 3.17 -7.24
N LEU A 142 -1.73 4.12 -7.17
CA LEU A 142 -1.99 5.53 -7.51
C LEU A 142 -2.36 5.75 -8.98
N LEU A 143 -1.91 4.86 -9.87
CA LEU A 143 -2.26 4.88 -11.30
C LEU A 143 -3.57 4.13 -11.61
N ASN A 144 -4.28 3.62 -10.59
CA ASN A 144 -5.42 2.72 -10.74
C ASN A 144 -5.07 1.44 -11.53
N GLU A 145 -3.83 0.98 -11.43
CA GLU A 145 -3.38 -0.33 -11.92
C GLU A 145 -3.47 -1.38 -10.81
N GLU A 146 -3.52 -2.65 -11.18
CA GLU A 146 -3.50 -3.75 -10.21
C GLU A 146 -2.17 -3.78 -9.44
N VAL A 147 -2.28 -3.90 -8.12
CA VAL A 147 -1.16 -4.21 -7.22
C VAL A 147 -0.62 -5.59 -7.59
N GLY A 148 0.68 -5.71 -7.79
CA GLY A 148 1.25 -6.84 -8.50
C GLY A 148 2.17 -7.74 -7.69
N GLU A 149 2.67 -7.29 -6.53
CA GLU A 149 3.63 -8.11 -5.79
C GLU A 149 2.95 -9.13 -4.89
N SER A 150 3.51 -10.35 -4.91
CA SER A 150 2.92 -11.50 -4.23
C SER A 150 2.80 -11.31 -2.72
N GLU A 151 3.69 -10.54 -2.09
CA GLU A 151 3.66 -10.29 -0.65
C GLU A 151 2.53 -9.35 -0.27
N THR A 152 2.36 -8.23 -0.98
CA THR A 152 1.26 -7.28 -0.76
C THR A 152 -0.10 -7.94 -1.01
N LEU A 153 -0.22 -8.74 -2.07
CA LEU A 153 -1.44 -9.50 -2.35
C LEU A 153 -1.76 -10.53 -1.26
N LYS A 154 -0.74 -11.18 -0.70
CA LYS A 154 -0.93 -12.09 0.45
C LYS A 154 -1.39 -11.34 1.68
N GLU A 155 -0.77 -10.20 2.00
CA GLU A 155 -1.15 -9.39 3.16
C GLU A 155 -2.60 -8.90 3.05
N ILE A 156 -3.00 -8.39 1.87
CA ILE A 156 -4.39 -7.99 1.61
C ILE A 156 -5.35 -9.16 1.84
N LYS A 157 -5.01 -10.34 1.30
CA LYS A 157 -5.84 -11.53 1.43
C LYS A 157 -5.95 -12.01 2.88
N GLU A 158 -4.84 -12.01 3.62
CA GLU A 158 -4.82 -12.41 5.02
C GLU A 158 -5.73 -11.51 5.87
N ILE A 159 -5.68 -10.18 5.65
CA ILE A 159 -6.58 -9.24 6.32
C ILE A 159 -8.03 -9.48 5.92
N GLU A 160 -8.30 -9.65 4.62
CA GLU A 160 -9.64 -9.96 4.10
C GLU A 160 -10.23 -11.23 4.76
N ASP A 161 -9.45 -12.30 4.82
CA ASP A 161 -9.88 -13.58 5.40
C ASP A 161 -10.18 -13.45 6.90
N ILE A 162 -9.37 -12.66 7.65
CA ILE A 162 -9.61 -12.38 9.07
C ILE A 162 -10.89 -11.56 9.27
N ASP A 163 -11.07 -10.48 8.51
CA ASP A 163 -12.23 -9.60 8.62
C ASP A 163 -13.54 -10.35 8.29
N VAL A 164 -13.54 -11.16 7.23
CA VAL A 164 -14.68 -12.01 6.88
C VAL A 164 -14.98 -13.01 8.01
N ALA A 165 -13.95 -13.63 8.58
CA ALA A 165 -14.13 -14.59 9.67
C ALA A 165 -14.73 -13.94 10.93
N ILE A 166 -14.27 -12.73 11.30
CA ILE A 166 -14.80 -11.97 12.44
C ILE A 166 -16.27 -11.63 12.22
N GLU A 167 -16.63 -11.05 11.07
CA GLU A 167 -18.00 -10.65 10.75
C GLU A 167 -18.96 -11.87 10.74
N LEU A 168 -18.53 -12.99 10.16
CA LEU A 168 -19.31 -14.23 10.18
C LEU A 168 -19.47 -14.78 11.60
N MET A 169 -18.42 -14.72 12.41
CA MET A 169 -18.47 -15.12 13.81
C MET A 169 -19.48 -14.27 14.58
N GLU A 170 -19.46 -12.94 14.40
CA GLU A 170 -20.40 -12.03 15.03
C GLU A 170 -21.86 -12.31 14.64
N ARG A 171 -22.12 -12.60 13.37
CA ARG A 171 -23.46 -12.99 12.89
C ARG A 171 -23.92 -14.35 13.39
N SER A 172 -22.99 -15.27 13.67
CA SER A 172 -23.30 -16.60 14.19
C SER A 172 -23.66 -16.61 15.69
N LYS A 173 -23.30 -15.54 16.42
CA LYS A 173 -23.66 -15.39 17.83
C LYS A 173 -25.18 -15.27 17.94
N ARG A 174 -25.83 -16.28 18.51
CA ARG A 174 -27.25 -16.14 18.89
C ARG A 174 -27.34 -15.07 19.98
N PRO A 175 -28.29 -14.12 19.89
CA PRO A 175 -28.55 -13.25 21.03
C PRO A 175 -28.92 -14.13 22.23
N PRO A 176 -28.48 -13.78 23.45
CA PRO A 176 -28.93 -14.49 24.64
C PRO A 176 -30.47 -14.50 24.68
N PRO A 177 -31.10 -15.57 25.19
CA PRO A 177 -32.54 -15.60 25.34
C PRO A 177 -32.99 -14.34 26.07
N ILE A 178 -33.92 -13.59 25.48
CA ILE A 178 -34.56 -12.46 26.16
C ILE A 178 -35.31 -13.08 27.35
N PRO A 179 -34.98 -12.70 28.60
CA PRO A 179 -35.71 -13.23 29.75
C PRO A 179 -37.17 -12.80 29.67
N ASP A 180 -38.06 -13.62 30.24
CA ASP A 180 -39.47 -13.24 30.37
C ASP A 180 -39.59 -11.87 31.07
N PRO A 181 -40.54 -11.02 30.66
CA PRO A 181 -40.77 -9.77 31.33
C PRO A 181 -41.03 -10.02 32.83
N PRO A 182 -40.50 -9.16 33.72
CA PRO A 182 -40.70 -9.34 35.15
C PRO A 182 -42.21 -9.34 35.48
N LYS A 183 -42.61 -10.21 36.41
CA LYS A 183 -44.03 -10.40 36.79
C LYS A 183 -44.66 -9.16 37.44
N ASN A 184 -43.84 -8.19 37.83
CA ASN A 184 -44.26 -6.91 38.39
C ASN A 184 -43.24 -5.82 38.00
N LEU A 185 -43.66 -4.57 38.15
CA LEU A 185 -42.83 -3.38 37.91
C LEU A 185 -42.32 -2.78 39.23
N ASN A 186 -42.08 -3.63 40.24
CA ASN A 186 -41.51 -3.19 41.51
C ASN A 186 -40.00 -3.02 41.31
N PHE A 187 -39.59 -1.84 40.85
CA PHE A 187 -38.19 -1.51 40.66
C PHE A 187 -37.45 -1.55 42.01
N VAL A 188 -36.27 -2.17 42.01
CA VAL A 188 -35.43 -2.34 43.22
C VAL A 188 -34.85 -1.01 43.70
N LEU A 189 -34.70 -0.03 42.80
CA LEU A 189 -34.26 1.33 43.10
C LEU A 189 -35.38 2.31 42.77
N SER A 190 -35.60 3.26 43.66
CA SER A 190 -36.43 4.43 43.37
C SER A 190 -35.66 5.41 42.48
N ASN A 191 -36.34 6.17 41.62
CA ASN A 191 -35.69 7.20 40.79
C ASN A 191 -34.88 8.22 41.62
N SER A 192 -35.27 8.43 42.88
CA SER A 192 -34.54 9.27 43.85
C SER A 192 -33.18 8.71 44.31
N GLU A 193 -32.94 7.40 44.16
CA GLU A 193 -31.68 6.75 44.53
C GLU A 193 -30.70 6.63 43.35
N MET A 194 -31.15 6.92 42.12
CA MET A 194 -30.32 6.94 40.91
C MET A 194 -29.72 8.33 40.59
N GLU A 195 -30.16 9.40 41.28
CA GLU A 195 -29.72 10.79 41.08
C GLU A 195 -28.71 11.30 42.14
N LYS A 196 -28.05 10.40 42.90
CA LYS A 196 -26.93 10.73 43.80
C LYS A 196 -25.65 10.06 43.33
#